data_AF-U1QXK4-F1
#
_entry.id   AF-U1QXK4-F1
#
_cell.length_a   1.000
_cell.length_b   1.000
_cell.length_c   1.000
_cell.angle_alpha   90.00
_cell.angle_beta   90.00
_cell.angle_gamma   90.00
#
_symmetry.space_group_name_H-M   'P 1'
#
loop_
_entity.id
_entity.type
_entity.pdbx_description
1 polymer ?
#
loop_
_entity_poly.entity_id
_entity_poly.type
_entity_poly.pdbx_seq_one_letter_code
_entity_poly.pdbx_strand_id
1 'polypeptide(L)' 'VDPNRHEVMVRVESDHPEDTISEVYEPGYETDDTVIEPAKVTVSDGSGSDPDTTGEGDTEAADDTETVDDDTDDE' A
#
# COMPACT_ATOMS: atom_id res chain seq x y z
N VAL A 1 2.33 -3.02 -10.48
CA VAL A 1 2.97 -2.53 -11.74
C VAL A 1 4.14 -3.43 -12.17
N ASP A 2 4.60 -3.46 -13.44
CA ASP A 2 5.84 -4.20 -13.82
C ASP A 2 7.08 -3.28 -13.79
N PRO A 3 7.99 -3.39 -12.82
CA PRO A 3 9.16 -2.50 -12.69
C PRO A 3 10.17 -2.63 -13.84
N ASN A 4 10.14 -3.76 -14.57
CA ASN A 4 11.01 -3.95 -15.75
C ASN A 4 10.48 -3.25 -17.01
N ARG A 5 9.18 -2.90 -17.03
CA ARG A 5 8.49 -2.36 -18.21
C ARG A 5 7.91 -0.97 -17.99
N HIS A 6 7.77 -0.55 -16.73
CA HIS A 6 7.15 0.71 -16.34
C HIS A 6 8.10 1.51 -15.47
N GLU A 7 8.28 2.78 -15.83
CA GLU A 7 8.97 3.78 -15.03
C GLU A 7 7.95 4.65 -14.31
N VAL A 8 7.96 4.60 -12.98
CA VAL A 8 7.05 5.37 -12.15
C VAL A 8 7.58 6.80 -12.00
N MET A 9 6.88 7.76 -12.60
CA MET A 9 7.26 9.17 -12.54
C MET A 9 6.74 9.85 -11.28
N VAL A 10 5.45 9.65 -10.99
CA VAL A 10 4.75 10.28 -9.87
C VAL A 10 3.67 9.36 -9.33
N ARG A 11 3.41 9.47 -8.03
CA ARG A 11 2.27 8.84 -7.38
C ARG A 11 1.16 9.85 -7.22
N VAL A 12 -0.05 9.50 -7.65
CA VAL A 12 -1.23 10.37 -7.64
C VAL A 12 -2.33 9.75 -6.78
N GLU A 13 -3.17 10.61 -6.21
CA GLU A 13 -4.39 10.16 -5.55
C GLU A 13 -5.35 9.62 -6.62
N SER A 14 -5.82 8.39 -6.43
CA SER A 14 -6.60 7.66 -7.43
C SER A 14 -7.50 6.64 -6.77
N ASP A 15 -8.58 6.29 -7.46
CA ASP A 15 -9.61 5.33 -7.00
C ASP A 15 -9.08 3.89 -6.97
N HIS A 16 -7.94 3.65 -7.62
CA HIS A 16 -7.30 2.34 -7.70
C HIS A 16 -6.36 2.11 -6.49
N PRO A 17 -6.14 0.84 -6.10
CA PRO A 17 -5.24 0.49 -5.00
C PRO A 17 -3.79 0.90 -5.29
N GLU A 18 -2.99 0.97 -4.23
CA GLU A 18 -1.57 1.28 -4.32
C GLU A 18 -0.83 0.40 -5.35
N ASP A 19 0.22 0.95 -5.96
CA ASP A 19 1.05 0.27 -6.98
C ASP A 19 0.30 -0.12 -8.28
N THR A 20 -0.90 0.43 -8.49
CA THR A 20 -1.67 0.27 -9.74
C THR A 20 -1.44 1.45 -10.68
N ILE A 21 -1.31 1.18 -11.98
CA ILE A 21 -1.19 2.21 -13.01
C ILE A 21 -2.49 3.03 -13.04
N SER A 22 -2.39 4.33 -12.79
CA SER A 22 -3.53 5.23 -12.90
C SER A 22 -3.61 5.87 -14.28
N GLU A 23 -2.48 6.36 -14.82
CA GLU A 23 -2.42 6.93 -16.16
C GLU A 23 -1.07 6.66 -16.83
N VAL A 24 -1.10 6.50 -18.16
CA VAL A 24 0.11 6.34 -18.98
C VAL A 24 0.44 7.68 -19.63
N TYR A 25 1.59 8.24 -19.26
CA TYR A 25 2.05 9.52 -19.79
C TYR A 25 2.75 9.34 -21.14
N GLU A 26 3.67 8.38 -21.21
CA GLU A 26 4.36 8.00 -22.45
C GLU A 26 4.32 6.47 -22.60
N PRO A 27 3.91 5.96 -23.77
CA PRO A 27 3.92 4.52 -24.02
C PRO A 27 5.36 4.00 -24.08
N GLY A 28 5.57 2.80 -23.53
CA GLY A 28 6.86 2.12 -23.63
C GLY A 28 7.04 1.45 -24.99
N TYR A 29 8.30 1.18 -25.34
CA TYR A 29 8.66 0.50 -26.58
C TYR A 29 9.41 -0.79 -26.28
N GLU A 30 8.90 -1.89 -26.82
CA GLU A 30 9.48 -3.23 -26.73
C GLU A 30 9.82 -3.75 -28.13
N THR A 31 10.91 -4.52 -28.22
CA THR A 31 11.29 -5.31 -29.40
C THR A 31 11.38 -6.76 -28.95
N ASP A 32 10.78 -7.70 -29.69
CA ASP A 32 10.74 -9.15 -29.41
C ASP A 32 10.75 -9.51 -27.90
N ASP A 33 11.94 -9.64 -27.29
CA ASP A 33 12.13 -10.06 -25.89
C ASP A 33 12.86 -9.01 -25.03
N THR A 34 12.91 -7.75 -25.47
CA THR A 34 13.69 -6.68 -24.81
C THR A 34 12.93 -5.35 -24.80
N VAL A 35 12.87 -4.75 -23.60
CA VAL A 35 12.36 -3.39 -23.41
C VAL A 35 13.43 -2.41 -23.85
N ILE A 36 13.12 -1.59 -24.86
CA ILE A 36 14.01 -0.53 -25.33
C ILE A 36 13.79 0.73 -24.49
N GLU A 37 12.52 1.04 -24.20
CA GLU A 37 12.14 2.18 -23.38
C GLU A 37 10.97 1.80 -22.48
N PRO A 38 11.11 1.97 -21.14
CA PRO A 38 10.01 1.71 -20.23
C PRO A 38 8.88 2.74 -20.43
N ALA A 39 7.64 2.29 -20.23
CA ALA A 39 6.49 3.18 -20.27
C ALA A 39 6.54 4.12 -19.06
N LYS A 40 6.41 5.44 -19.28
CA LYS A 40 6.33 6.38 -18.17
C LYS A 40 4.90 6.46 -17.70
N VAL A 41 4.69 6.04 -16.45
CA VAL A 41 3.35 5.93 -15.86
C VAL A 41 3.26 6.68 -14.56
N THR A 42 2.04 7.05 -14.22
CA THR A 42 1.66 7.47 -12.88
C THR A 42 1.00 6.30 -12.18
N VAL A 43 1.36 6.06 -10.92
CA VAL A 43 0.74 5.01 -10.12
C VAL A 43 -0.12 5.62 -9.03
N SER A 44 -1.10 4.85 -8.59
CA SER A 44 -1.97 5.23 -7.50
C SER A 44 -1.20 5.14 -6.18
N ASP A 45 -1.34 6.16 -5.34
CA ASP A 45 -0.75 6.18 -3.99
C ASP A 45 -1.57 5.34 -3.00
N GLY A 46 -2.76 4.88 -3.39
CA GLY A 46 -3.67 4.10 -2.53
C GLY A 46 -4.53 4.95 -1.60
N SER A 47 -4.30 6.27 -1.52
CA SER A 47 -5.04 7.15 -0.61
C SER A 47 -6.53 7.36 -0.95
N GLY A 48 -6.97 7.00 -2.16
CA GLY A 48 -8.38 7.07 -2.60
C GLY A 48 -9.12 5.73 -2.56
N SER A 49 -8.42 4.61 -2.36
CA SER A 49 -9.01 3.30 -2.10
C SER A 49 -9.05 3.14 -0.58
N ASP A 50 -10.23 3.12 0.04
CA ASP A 50 -10.39 2.94 1.49
C ASP A 50 -9.46 1.82 2.03
N PRO A 51 -8.44 2.15 2.85
CA PRO A 51 -7.42 1.19 3.30
C PRO A 51 -7.88 0.27 4.45
N ASP A 52 -9.17 0.17 4.75
CA ASP A 52 -9.73 -0.68 5.83
C ASP A 52 -9.48 -2.20 5.66
N THR A 53 -8.71 -2.62 4.64
CA THR A 53 -8.46 -4.03 4.33
C THR A 53 -7.00 -4.35 3.96
N THR A 54 -6.00 -3.59 4.41
CA THR A 54 -4.60 -4.03 4.30
C THR A 54 -3.87 -4.03 5.64
N GLY A 55 -4.16 -5.07 6.43
CA GLY A 55 -3.12 -5.91 7.04
C GLY A 55 -2.20 -5.28 8.09
N GLU A 56 -2.75 -4.90 9.25
CA GLU A 56 -2.01 -4.99 10.51
C GLU A 56 -2.08 -6.44 11.01
N GLY A 57 -1.27 -7.29 10.38
CA GLY A 57 -0.91 -8.60 10.93
C GLY A 57 0.41 -8.49 11.69
N ASP A 58 0.38 -8.97 12.93
CA ASP A 58 1.52 -9.28 13.81
C ASP A 58 2.13 -8.08 14.56
N THR A 59 1.74 -7.84 15.82
CA THR A 59 2.53 -8.18 17.03
C THR A 59 1.71 -7.72 18.25
N GLU A 60 1.45 -8.41 19.37
CA GLU A 60 1.79 -9.72 19.93
C GLU A 60 0.57 -10.18 20.77
N ALA A 61 0.28 -11.48 20.71
CA ALA A 61 -0.73 -12.08 21.56
C ALA A 61 -0.21 -12.30 22.99
N ALA A 62 -1.06 -11.92 23.94
CA ALA A 62 -1.20 -12.44 25.31
C ALA A 62 0.01 -12.32 26.26
N ASP A 63 -0.12 -11.41 27.22
CA ASP A 63 0.29 -11.56 28.63
C ASP A 63 -0.15 -10.27 29.35
N ASP A 64 -0.73 -10.19 30.53
CA ASP A 64 -1.23 -11.11 31.54
C ASP A 64 -1.97 -10.19 32.55
N THR A 65 -2.95 -10.78 33.23
CA THR A 65 -3.69 -10.38 34.46
C THR A 65 -3.33 -9.07 35.21
N GLU A 66 -4.23 -8.35 35.89
CA GLU A 66 -5.17 -8.82 36.91
C GLU A 66 -6.13 -7.66 37.25
N THR A 67 -7.44 -7.90 37.16
CA THR A 67 -8.44 -7.01 37.77
C THR A 67 -8.40 -7.24 39.27
N VAL A 68 -7.72 -6.37 40.01
CA VAL A 68 -7.92 -6.28 41.46
C VAL A 68 -8.99 -5.23 41.70
N ASP A 69 -10.22 -5.71 41.80
CA ASP A 69 -11.29 -5.06 42.53
C ASP A 69 -10.96 -5.26 44.01
N ASP A 70 -10.36 -4.25 44.67
CA ASP A 70 -10.28 -4.19 46.12
C ASP A 70 -11.11 -3.01 46.61
N ASP A 71 -12.39 -3.30 46.76
CA ASP A 71 -13.34 -2.63 47.63
C ASP A 71 -12.90 -2.89 49.09
N THR A 72 -12.32 -1.90 49.81
CA THR A 72 -12.21 -1.71 51.29
C THR A 72 -11.17 -0.57 51.56
N ASP A 73 -11.45 0.58 52.16
CA ASP A 73 -11.67 0.84 53.60
C ASP A 73 -11.97 2.34 53.85
N ASP A 74 -12.71 2.57 54.93
CA ASP A 74 -13.27 3.80 55.52
C ASP A 74 -12.21 4.77 56.09
N GLU A 75 -12.29 6.10 55.83
CA GLU A 75 -11.86 7.18 56.77
C GLU A 75 -12.65 8.51 56.55
#